data_AF-A0AAQ0HHJ5-F1
#
_entry.id   AF-A0AAQ0HHJ5-F1
#
_cell.length_a   1.000
_cell.length_b   1.000
_cell.length_c   1.000
_cell.angle_alpha   90.00
_cell.angle_beta   90.00
_cell.angle_gamma   90.00
#
_symmetry.space_group_name_H-M   'P 1'
#
loop_
_entity.id
_entity.type
_entity.pdbx_description
1 polymer ?
#
loop_
_entity_poly.entity_id
_entity_poly.type
_entity_poly.pdbx_seq_one_letter_code
_entity_poly.pdbx_strand_id
1 'polypeptide(L)'
;MTKALHLLQQAREDLLVFQTDAALVKMQEFEVLVHSGAMPRDRVAETAELLRDILSLASAACDGVAAAQRQLAEIAALSRHLNTYDRQGRRIGNPISSPHDRRF
;
A
#
# COMPACT_ATOMS: atom_id res chain seq x y z
N MET A 1 -18.60 -22.83 -16.14
CA MET A 1 -18.03 -21.85 -15.19
C MET A 1 -19.10 -20.82 -14.89
N THR A 2 -19.36 -20.47 -13.62
CA THR A 2 -20.39 -19.49 -13.27
C THR A 2 -19.86 -18.06 -13.45
N LYS A 3 -20.75 -17.11 -13.73
CA LYS A 3 -20.38 -15.68 -13.88
C LYS A 3 -19.65 -15.16 -12.64
N ALA A 4 -20.11 -15.54 -11.45
CA ALA A 4 -19.51 -15.16 -10.18
C ALA A 4 -18.06 -15.62 -10.05
N LEU A 5 -17.77 -16.87 -10.43
CA LEU A 5 -16.42 -17.43 -10.36
C LEU A 5 -15.47 -16.78 -11.39
N HIS A 6 -16.00 -16.45 -12.56
CA HIS A 6 -15.23 -15.72 -13.57
C HIS A 6 -14.81 -14.33 -13.08
N LEU A 7 -15.73 -13.59 -12.45
CA LEU A 7 -15.44 -12.27 -11.90
C LEU A 7 -14.33 -12.31 -10.84
N LEU A 8 -14.35 -13.32 -9.96
CA LEU A 8 -13.29 -13.49 -8.96
C LEU A 8 -11.94 -13.86 -9.58
N GLN A 9 -11.92 -14.73 -10.59
CA GLN A 9 -10.68 -15.06 -11.30
C GLN A 9 -10.08 -13.83 -11.97
N GLN A 10 -10.90 -13.04 -12.65
CA GLN A 10 -10.45 -11.79 -13.27
C GLN A 10 -9.99 -10.77 -12.23
N ALA A 11 -10.68 -10.64 -11.08
CA ALA A 11 -10.24 -9.75 -10.00
C ALA A 11 -8.87 -10.17 -9.44
N ARG A 12 -8.63 -11.48 -9.30
CA ARG A 12 -7.32 -12.01 -8.90
C ARG A 12 -6.24 -11.70 -9.93
N GLU A 13 -6.51 -11.89 -11.22
CA GLU A 13 -5.58 -11.57 -12.30
C GLU A 13 -5.22 -10.08 -12.31
N ASP A 14 -6.21 -9.21 -12.18
CA ASP A 14 -6.02 -7.75 -12.09
C ASP A 14 -5.15 -7.35 -10.89
N LEU A 15 -5.37 -7.97 -9.72
CA LEU A 15 -4.54 -7.72 -8.53
C LEU A 15 -3.09 -8.16 -8.74
N LEU A 16 -2.84 -9.28 -9.43
CA LEU A 16 -1.48 -9.76 -9.72
C LEU A 16 -0.71 -8.79 -10.63
N VAL A 17 -1.40 -8.05 -11.49
CA VAL A 17 -0.80 -7.03 -12.36
C VAL A 17 -0.98 -5.60 -11.81
N PHE A 18 -1.32 -5.46 -10.52
CA PHE A 18 -1.49 -4.18 -9.83
C PHE A 18 -2.58 -3.26 -10.39
N GLN A 19 -3.57 -3.80 -11.11
CA GLN A 19 -4.75 -3.06 -11.59
C GLN A 19 -5.87 -3.05 -10.53
N THR A 20 -5.64 -2.34 -9.43
CA THR A 20 -6.53 -2.34 -8.26
C THR A 20 -7.94 -1.84 -8.56
N ASP A 21 -8.08 -0.83 -9.42
CA ASP A 21 -9.39 -0.26 -9.77
C ASP A 21 -10.24 -1.25 -10.58
N ALA A 22 -9.61 -1.95 -11.53
CA ALA A 22 -10.26 -2.96 -12.34
C ALA A 22 -10.70 -4.18 -11.50
N ALA A 23 -9.85 -4.58 -10.53
CA ALA A 23 -10.19 -5.62 -9.57
C ALA A 23 -11.38 -5.22 -8.68
N LEU A 24 -11.41 -3.97 -8.21
CA LEU A 24 -12.49 -3.46 -7.36
C LEU A 24 -13.85 -3.48 -8.07
N VAL A 25 -13.90 -3.06 -9.34
CA VAL A 25 -15.13 -3.10 -10.15
C VAL A 25 -15.67 -4.53 -10.22
N LYS A 26 -14.81 -5.52 -10.48
CA LYS A 26 -15.20 -6.94 -10.56
C LYS A 26 -15.68 -7.49 -9.22
N MET A 27 -15.06 -7.05 -8.11
CA MET A 27 -15.50 -7.41 -6.76
C MET A 27 -16.88 -6.86 -6.43
N GLN A 28 -17.18 -5.61 -6.84
CA GLN A 28 -18.51 -5.01 -6.68
C GLN A 28 -19.57 -5.73 -7.53
N GLU A 29 -19.24 -6.09 -8.77
CA GLU A 29 -20.14 -6.89 -9.61
C GLU A 29 -20.42 -8.28 -9.01
N PHE A 30 -19.39 -8.92 -8.44
CA PHE A 30 -19.55 -10.18 -7.73
C PHE A 30 -20.46 -10.04 -6.50
N GLU A 31 -20.28 -8.96 -5.72
CA GLU A 31 -21.11 -8.68 -4.55
C GLU A 31 -22.60 -8.58 -4.92
N VAL A 32 -22.94 -7.91 -6.02
CA VAL A 32 -24.32 -7.83 -6.53
C VAL A 32 -24.87 -9.22 -6.89
N LEU A 33 -24.05 -10.11 -7.48
CA LEU A 33 -24.47 -11.48 -7.80
C LEU A 33 -24.72 -12.33 -6.55
N VAL A 34 -23.94 -12.13 -5.49
CA VAL A 34 -24.15 -12.83 -4.21
C VAL A 34 -25.45 -12.36 -3.56
N HIS A 35 -25.69 -11.05 -3.49
CA HIS A 35 -26.90 -10.49 -2.88
C HIS A 35 -28.18 -10.83 -3.64
N SER A 36 -28.10 -11.01 -4.97
CA SER A 36 -29.25 -11.44 -5.78
C SER A 36 -29.57 -12.94 -5.67
N GLY A 37 -28.78 -13.71 -4.90
CA GLY A 37 -28.98 -15.15 -4.74
C GLY A 37 -28.58 -15.96 -5.98
N ALA A 38 -27.86 -15.36 -6.94
CA ALA A 38 -27.45 -15.97 -8.20
C ALA A 38 -26.23 -16.91 -8.04
N MET A 39 -26.09 -17.56 -6.88
CA MET A 39 -24.95 -18.40 -6.51
C MET A 39 -25.36 -19.85 -6.27
N PRO A 40 -24.89 -20.81 -7.10
CA PRO A 40 -25.13 -22.23 -6.88
C PRO A 40 -24.43 -22.73 -5.61
N ARG A 41 -25.12 -23.53 -4.79
CA ARG A 41 -24.59 -24.05 -3.51
C ARG A 41 -23.35 -24.93 -3.69
N ASP A 42 -23.29 -25.67 -4.78
CA ASP A 42 -22.21 -26.55 -5.22
C ASP A 42 -20.91 -25.81 -5.55
N ARG A 43 -20.94 -24.47 -5.71
CA ARG A 43 -19.77 -23.65 -6.02
C ARG A 43 -19.29 -22.77 -4.86
N VAL A 44 -19.99 -22.77 -3.73
CA VAL A 44 -19.68 -21.90 -2.59
C VAL A 44 -18.27 -22.15 -2.04
N ALA A 45 -17.84 -23.42 -1.96
CA ALA A 45 -16.51 -23.76 -1.46
C ALA A 45 -15.39 -23.21 -2.35
N GLU A 46 -15.48 -23.43 -3.66
CA GLU A 46 -14.52 -22.94 -4.65
C GLU A 46 -14.45 -21.40 -4.68
N THR A 47 -15.62 -20.74 -4.63
CA THR A 47 -15.72 -19.28 -4.53
C THR A 47 -15.08 -18.76 -3.23
N ALA A 48 -15.28 -19.46 -2.10
CA ALA A 48 -14.70 -19.06 -0.82
C ALA A 48 -13.17 -19.20 -0.79
N GLU A 49 -12.60 -20.22 -1.43
CA GLU A 49 -11.15 -20.35 -1.58
C GLU A 49 -10.58 -19.19 -2.41
N LEU A 50 -11.19 -18.88 -3.55
CA LEU A 50 -10.71 -17.79 -4.41
C LEU A 50 -10.80 -16.42 -3.71
N LEU A 51 -11.84 -16.19 -2.91
CA LEU A 51 -11.97 -14.98 -2.09
C LEU A 51 -10.86 -14.86 -1.03
N ARG A 52 -10.44 -15.98 -0.43
CA ARG A 52 -9.31 -15.98 0.53
C ARG A 52 -8.00 -15.64 -0.17
N ASP A 53 -7.78 -16.17 -1.37
CA ASP A 53 -6.59 -15.85 -2.16
C ASP A 53 -6.54 -14.36 -2.52
N ILE A 54 -7.66 -13.79 -2.98
CA ILE A 54 -7.80 -12.36 -3.25
C ILE A 54 -7.52 -11.53 -2.00
N LEU A 55 -8.09 -11.92 -0.86
CA LEU A 55 -7.84 -11.24 0.42
C LEU A 55 -6.36 -11.28 0.79
N SER A 56 -5.70 -12.43 0.64
CA SER A 56 -4.28 -12.57 0.95
C SER A 56 -3.41 -11.69 0.04
N LEU A 57 -3.74 -11.59 -1.26
CA LEU A 57 -3.04 -10.71 -2.20
C LEU A 57 -3.22 -9.23 -1.82
N ALA A 58 -4.46 -8.83 -1.51
CA ALA A 58 -4.77 -7.46 -1.11
C ALA A 58 -4.06 -7.07 0.20
N SER A 59 -4.03 -7.96 1.19
CA SER A 59 -3.30 -7.74 2.44
C SER A 59 -1.80 -7.58 2.20
N ALA A 60 -1.20 -8.46 1.39
CA ALA A 60 0.22 -8.35 1.04
C ALA A 60 0.55 -7.03 0.31
N ALA A 61 -0.34 -6.56 -0.58
CA ALA A 61 -0.19 -5.27 -1.24
C ALA A 61 -0.24 -4.09 -0.25
N CYS A 62 -1.19 -4.10 0.70
CA CYS A 62 -1.29 -3.10 1.75
C CYS A 62 -0.04 -3.06 2.64
N ASP A 63 0.47 -4.23 3.05
CA ASP A 63 1.68 -4.33 3.84
C ASP A 63 2.90 -3.79 3.08
N GLY A 64 3.00 -4.09 1.78
CA GLY A 64 4.03 -3.56 0.90
C GLY A 64 3.99 -2.03 0.79
N VAL A 65 2.80 -1.45 0.62
CA VAL A 65 2.62 0.02 0.57
C VAL A 65 3.01 0.65 1.91
N ALA A 66 2.61 0.06 3.04
CA ALA A 66 3.00 0.55 4.35
C ALA A 66 4.53 0.51 4.57
N ALA A 67 5.19 -0.56 4.12
CA ALA A 67 6.64 -0.67 4.16
C ALA A 67 7.32 0.41 3.28
N ALA A 68 6.83 0.64 2.07
CA ALA A 68 7.35 1.67 1.17
C ALA A 68 7.18 3.08 1.77
N GLN A 69 6.06 3.37 2.42
CA GLN A 69 5.84 4.64 3.12
C GLN A 69 6.86 4.87 4.24
N ARG A 70 7.19 3.82 5.02
CA ARG A 70 8.23 3.91 6.06
C ARG A 70 9.60 4.22 5.45
N GLN A 71 9.97 3.53 4.37
CA GLN A 71 11.23 3.79 3.67
C GLN A 71 11.30 5.22 3.12
N LEU A 72 10.21 5.74 2.56
CA LEU A 72 10.16 7.13 2.09
C LEU A 72 10.32 8.13 3.24
N ALA A 73 9.72 7.86 4.40
CA ALA A 73 9.88 8.70 5.59
C ALA A 73 11.34 8.70 6.10
N GLU A 74 12.00 7.54 6.08
CA GLU A 74 13.42 7.41 6.43
C GLU A 74 14.31 8.17 5.45
N ILE A 75 14.09 8.03 4.14
CA ILE A 75 14.81 8.78 3.11
C ILE A 75 14.62 10.29 3.30
N ALA A 76 13.41 10.74 3.58
CA ALA A 76 13.13 12.15 3.85
C ALA A 76 13.86 12.65 5.12
N ALA A 77 13.94 11.83 6.17
CA ALA A 77 14.68 12.16 7.38
C ALA A 77 16.19 12.28 7.11
N LEU A 78 16.77 11.31 6.40
CA LEU A 78 18.19 11.31 6.02
C LEU A 78 18.53 12.50 5.10
N SER A 79 17.65 12.82 4.14
CA SER A 79 17.81 13.97 3.25
C SER A 79 17.84 15.30 4.02
N ARG A 80 16.99 15.45 5.05
CA ARG A 80 17.05 16.62 5.95
C ARG A 80 18.39 16.69 6.69
N HIS A 81 18.92 15.57 7.18
CA HIS A 81 20.25 15.56 7.80
C HIS A 81 21.34 15.94 6.80
N LEU A 82 21.31 15.46 5.57
CA LEU A 82 22.24 15.89 4.53
C LEU A 82 22.13 17.39 4.23
N ASN A 83 20.93 17.97 4.18
CA ASN A 83 20.77 19.43 4.07
C ASN A 83 21.22 20.19 5.32
N THR A 84 21.37 19.51 6.46
CA THR A 84 21.90 20.10 7.69
C THR A 84 23.43 20.10 7.69
N TYR A 85 24.12 19.37 6.80
CA TYR A 85 25.58 19.27 6.79
C TYR A 85 26.16 19.57 5.40
N ASP A 86 27.26 20.31 5.33
CA ASP A 86 27.96 20.57 4.07
C ASP A 86 28.64 19.29 3.55
N ARG A 87 29.21 19.37 2.35
CA ARG A 87 29.92 18.23 1.72
C ARG A 87 31.14 17.74 2.53
N GLN A 88 31.56 18.47 3.56
CA GLN A 88 32.64 18.10 4.48
C GLN A 88 32.11 17.59 5.84
N GLY A 89 30.80 17.41 5.99
CA GLY A 89 30.16 16.93 7.22
C GLY A 89 30.01 17.98 8.31
N ARG A 90 30.14 19.28 8.00
CA ARG A 90 29.98 20.38 8.97
C ARG A 90 28.58 20.95 8.90
N ARG A 91 27.98 21.24 10.05
CA ARG A 91 26.57 21.68 10.10
C ARG A 91 26.36 23.02 9.37
N ILE A 92 25.44 23.09 8.40
CA ILE A 92 25.04 24.30 7.68
C ILE A 92 24.07 25.11 8.55
N GLY A 93 24.59 26.13 9.26
CA GLY A 93 23.83 27.07 10.12
C GLY A 93 23.45 26.48 11.49
N ASN A 94 23.85 27.03 12.64
CA ASN A 94 23.87 28.43 13.06
C ASN A 94 25.04 28.67 14.05
N PRO A 95 25.81 29.76 13.96
CA PRO A 95 26.76 30.15 15.01
C PRO A 95 26.00 30.85 16.15
N ILE A 96 25.43 30.08 17.08
CA ILE A 96 25.04 30.62 18.39
C ILE A 96 26.15 30.27 19.38
N SER A 97 27.24 31.04 19.34
CA SER A 97 28.23 31.09 20.41
C SER A 97 28.96 32.43 20.34
N SER A 98 28.35 33.47 20.89
CA SER A 98 29.09 34.53 21.57
C SER A 98 28.28 35.05 22.75
N PRO A 99 28.19 34.31 23.88
CA PRO A 99 27.83 34.89 25.15
C PRO A 99 29.14 35.14 25.92
N HIS A 100 29.78 36.28 25.66
CA HIS A 100 30.70 37.00 26.55
C HIS A 100 31.71 37.80 25.73
N ASP A 101 31.62 39.12 25.79
CA ASP A 101 32.64 39.78 26.60
C ASP A 101 32.08 40.98 27.37
N ARG A 102 32.53 41.08 28.62
CA ARG A 102 32.13 42.03 29.66
C ARG A 102 33.21 43.13 29.74
N ARG A 103 32.79 44.38 29.94
CA ARG A 103 33.58 45.55 30.45
C ARG A 103 34.64 46.07 29.45
N PHE A 104 34.92 47.36 29.30
CA PHE A 104 34.87 48.53 30.21
C PHE A 104 34.41 49.78 29.46
#